data_AF-Q4N513-F1
#
_entry.id   AF-Q4N513-F1
#
_cell.length_a   1.000
_cell.length_b   1.000
_cell.length_c   1.000
_cell.angle_alpha   90.00
_cell.angle_beta   90.00
_cell.angle_gamma   90.00
#
_symmetry.space_group_name_H-M   'P 1'
#
loop_
_entity.id
_entity.type
_entity.pdbx_description
1 polymer ?
#
loop_
_entity_poly.entity_id
_entity_poly.type
_entity_poly.pdbx_seq_one_letter_code
_entity_poly.pdbx_strand_id
1 'polypeptide(L)'
;MGQSNCQSGNGKTDESGCENGDGKTKKIIAYILVGFTLFNTLMIGMNGSPFSLNRFKIPGNYYSLYVSRLHNCMELACFVGIVLGTLYILPCGIYSEYVSIGINWMYFIVNVILLISYVTGGENGHLTFYYWTLAASATVYGITLQFVYKMSGSCMPYFMVGVPISSVCTSLTHFIVLSLFGNRRKYNTDLIILTTEISISVISTGLTASIWTVAYMCGGNSKPKTEKTCQNGDNDSSDTNNESFKPDVISPILMTSVALSLIYAYYPGIAPGLLVDFRYVHKIDLVLMFIVPLPSIVIAVLSYSGYGPDGKWECRRHWHAFVIFIVSMIVCSILFTTSLHYPHSDVGRSIVNKPMMTGFLTILFYISHEIMLSVGFPGISENWNSNATTGTGLLCGTGLMIFVLFGEGYIIEYKRHNKLKWPTDGMATRTAFNYWMSRSFANAVDNVKCIFTSDVRRDILRSVQKKEVI
;
A
#
# COMPACT_ATOMS: atom_id res chain seq x y z
N MET A 1 -7.07 -39.73 -21.22
CA MET A 1 -5.92 -39.04 -21.84
C MET A 1 -6.47 -37.95 -22.75
N GLY A 2 -6.69 -36.75 -22.23
CA GLY A 2 -7.05 -35.57 -23.02
C GLY A 2 -5.87 -34.62 -22.99
N GLN A 3 -5.12 -34.55 -24.08
CA GLN A 3 -4.10 -33.53 -24.28
C GLN A 3 -4.82 -32.19 -24.43
N SER A 4 -4.86 -31.38 -23.37
CA SER A 4 -5.09 -29.95 -23.49
C SER A 4 -3.94 -29.38 -24.31
N ASN A 5 -4.24 -28.79 -25.46
CA ASN A 5 -3.30 -28.08 -26.33
C ASN A 5 -2.57 -26.97 -25.56
N CYS A 6 -1.50 -27.29 -24.84
CA CYS A 6 -0.44 -26.33 -24.52
C CYS A 6 0.48 -26.23 -25.76
N GLN A 7 -0.09 -25.88 -26.91
CA GLN A 7 0.71 -25.27 -27.96
C GLN A 7 1.09 -23.88 -27.48
N SER A 8 2.34 -23.49 -27.73
CA SER A 8 2.78 -22.09 -27.71
C SER A 8 1.95 -21.32 -28.73
N GLY A 9 0.73 -20.97 -28.35
CA GLY A 9 -0.18 -20.20 -29.15
C GLY A 9 0.32 -18.78 -29.21
N ASN A 10 0.95 -18.43 -30.33
CA ASN A 10 0.75 -17.14 -30.99
C ASN A 10 -0.73 -16.96 -31.43
N GLY A 11 -1.68 -17.41 -30.59
CA GLY A 11 -3.11 -17.32 -30.77
C GLY A 11 -3.58 -16.17 -29.91
N LYS A 12 -3.55 -14.99 -30.52
CA LYS A 12 -4.30 -13.80 -30.11
C LYS A 12 -5.71 -14.23 -29.71
N THR A 13 -6.03 -14.11 -28.43
CA THR A 13 -7.43 -13.98 -28.00
C THR A 13 -7.75 -12.50 -28.02
N ASP A 14 -8.70 -12.15 -28.88
CA ASP A 14 -9.19 -10.81 -29.15
C ASP A 14 -9.74 -10.12 -27.88
N GLU A 15 -8.92 -9.31 -27.24
CA GLU A 15 -9.38 -8.19 -26.39
C GLU A 15 -8.63 -6.90 -26.73
N SER A 16 -9.31 -6.06 -27.51
CA SER A 16 -9.19 -4.60 -27.58
C SER A 16 -7.80 -3.96 -27.66
N GLY A 17 -7.39 -3.68 -28.91
CA GLY A 17 -6.88 -2.35 -29.29
C GLY A 17 -5.36 -2.14 -29.30
N CYS A 18 -4.84 -1.97 -30.52
CA CYS A 18 -3.48 -1.57 -30.93
C CYS A 18 -2.42 -2.68 -31.02
N GLU A 19 -2.50 -3.47 -32.10
CA GLU A 19 -1.39 -4.27 -32.67
C GLU A 19 -0.30 -3.43 -33.34
N ASN A 20 0.08 -2.31 -32.75
CA ASN A 20 1.32 -1.61 -33.08
C ASN A 20 2.17 -1.58 -31.81
N GLY A 21 3.44 -1.96 -31.88
CA GLY A 21 4.35 -2.01 -30.72
C GLY A 21 4.40 -0.71 -29.90
N ASP A 22 4.10 0.43 -30.53
CA ASP A 22 3.96 1.75 -29.91
C ASP A 22 2.79 1.85 -28.91
N GLY A 23 1.63 1.26 -29.20
CA GLY A 23 0.45 1.30 -28.33
C GLY A 23 0.61 0.50 -27.05
N LYS A 24 1.21 -0.70 -27.15
CA LYS A 24 1.57 -1.53 -25.99
C LYS A 24 2.59 -0.82 -25.09
N THR A 25 3.59 -0.19 -25.69
CA THR A 25 4.63 0.56 -24.98
C THR A 25 4.04 1.75 -24.20
N LYS A 26 3.12 2.50 -24.81
CA LYS A 26 2.40 3.61 -24.15
C LYS A 26 1.60 3.16 -22.93
N LYS A 27 0.86 2.05 -23.03
CA LYS A 27 0.12 1.47 -21.88
C LYS A 27 1.07 1.04 -20.77
N ILE A 28 2.16 0.33 -21.08
CA ILE A 28 3.17 -0.08 -20.09
C ILE A 28 3.74 1.12 -19.34
N ILE A 29 4.13 2.18 -20.05
CA ILE A 29 4.65 3.41 -19.44
C ILE A 29 3.60 4.06 -18.54
N ALA A 30 2.33 4.10 -18.97
CA ALA A 30 1.24 4.65 -18.16
C ALA A 30 1.05 3.89 -16.84
N TYR A 31 1.09 2.55 -16.86
CA TYR A 31 0.97 1.73 -15.64
C TYR A 31 2.16 1.89 -14.69
N ILE A 32 3.39 1.98 -15.22
CA ILE A 32 4.59 2.26 -14.41
C ILE A 32 4.45 3.62 -13.72
N LEU A 33 4.00 4.64 -14.44
CA LEU A 33 3.85 6.00 -13.91
C LEU A 33 2.72 6.13 -12.88
N VAL A 34 1.60 5.44 -13.09
CA VAL A 34 0.55 5.37 -12.07
C VAL A 34 1.06 4.67 -10.81
N GLY A 35 1.77 3.54 -10.93
CA GLY A 35 2.43 2.89 -9.80
C GLY A 35 3.43 3.82 -9.09
N PHE A 36 4.22 4.57 -9.86
CA PHE A 36 5.21 5.52 -9.35
C PHE A 36 4.59 6.70 -8.59
N THR A 37 3.39 7.15 -8.96
CA THR A 37 2.76 8.31 -8.31
C THR A 37 1.82 7.95 -7.17
N LEU A 38 1.40 6.68 -7.07
CA LEU A 38 0.37 6.24 -6.14
C LEU A 38 0.75 6.47 -4.68
N PHE A 39 1.97 6.13 -4.27
CA PHE A 39 2.42 6.21 -2.88
C PHE A 39 3.13 7.53 -2.52
N ASN A 40 3.34 8.44 -3.49
CA ASN A 40 4.04 9.69 -3.25
C ASN A 40 3.39 10.50 -2.12
N THR A 41 2.06 10.66 -2.10
CA THR A 41 1.40 11.45 -1.05
C THR A 41 1.53 10.82 0.34
N LEU A 42 1.44 9.48 0.44
CA LEU A 42 1.63 8.76 1.70
C LEU A 42 3.04 8.99 2.26
N MET A 43 4.05 8.85 1.40
CA MET A 43 5.45 9.04 1.78
C MET A 43 5.75 10.50 2.15
N ILE A 44 5.17 11.47 1.44
CA ILE A 44 5.28 12.90 1.79
C ILE A 44 4.66 13.17 3.17
N GLY A 45 3.50 12.59 3.48
CA GLY A 45 2.88 12.73 4.80
C GLY A 45 3.78 12.19 5.91
N MET A 46 4.36 11.00 5.72
CA MET A 46 5.20 10.34 6.72
C MET A 46 6.57 11.01 6.88
N ASN A 47 7.33 11.13 5.79
CA ASN A 47 8.69 11.71 5.81
C ASN A 47 8.66 13.22 6.09
N GLY A 48 7.59 13.89 5.65
CA GLY A 48 7.35 15.31 5.87
C GLY A 48 6.83 15.67 7.25
N SER A 49 6.40 14.69 8.05
CA SER A 49 5.81 14.92 9.38
C SER A 49 6.67 15.78 10.32
N PRO A 50 8.00 15.56 10.47
CA PRO A 50 8.84 16.40 11.35
C PRO A 50 8.84 17.87 10.94
N PHE A 51 8.87 18.12 9.62
CA PHE A 51 8.94 19.47 9.04
C PHE A 51 7.59 20.16 9.14
N SER A 52 6.50 19.43 8.90
CA SER A 52 5.15 19.94 9.04
C SER A 52 4.84 20.37 10.49
N LEU A 53 5.29 19.61 11.50
CA LEU A 53 5.11 19.97 12.91
C LEU A 53 5.78 21.28 13.29
N ASN A 54 7.03 21.47 12.87
CA ASN A 54 7.75 22.71 13.09
C ASN A 54 7.06 23.87 12.36
N ARG A 55 6.60 23.64 11.12
CA ARG A 55 5.84 24.62 10.34
C ARG A 55 4.57 25.06 11.04
N PHE A 56 3.83 24.12 11.64
CA PHE A 56 2.59 24.40 12.36
C PHE A 56 2.84 24.81 13.83
N LYS A 57 4.08 25.04 14.26
CA LYS A 57 4.44 25.42 15.65
C LYS A 57 3.86 24.47 16.70
N ILE A 58 3.84 23.18 16.42
CA ILE A 58 3.49 22.16 17.44
C ILE A 58 4.77 21.76 18.16
N PRO A 59 4.78 21.70 19.51
CA PRO A 59 5.98 21.29 20.25
C PRO A 59 6.45 19.87 19.86
N GLY A 60 7.76 19.68 19.77
CA GLY A 60 8.36 18.40 19.34
C GLY A 60 7.99 17.20 20.21
N ASN A 61 7.57 17.42 21.45
CA ASN A 61 7.10 16.37 22.37
C ASN A 61 5.86 15.62 21.84
N TYR A 62 5.12 16.22 20.89
CA TYR A 62 3.93 15.63 20.29
C TYR A 62 4.21 14.91 18.95
N TYR A 63 5.48 14.81 18.54
CA TYR A 63 5.88 14.29 17.23
C TYR A 63 5.32 12.89 16.94
N SER A 64 5.57 11.94 17.83
CA SER A 64 5.16 10.54 17.65
C SER A 64 3.65 10.37 17.54
N LEU A 65 2.88 11.15 18.30
CA LEU A 65 1.42 11.12 18.27
C LEU A 65 0.87 11.69 16.97
N TYR A 66 1.44 12.81 16.49
CA TYR A 66 1.03 13.42 15.23
C TYR A 66 1.29 12.48 14.05
N VAL A 67 2.49 11.90 13.96
CA VAL A 67 2.88 10.99 12.88
C VAL A 67 1.94 9.79 12.81
N SER A 68 1.70 9.12 13.94
CA SER A 68 0.79 7.96 13.99
C SER A 68 -0.63 8.35 13.61
N ARG A 69 -1.15 9.48 14.14
CA ARG A 69 -2.51 9.95 13.77
C ARG A 69 -2.62 10.27 12.28
N LEU A 70 -1.61 10.93 11.71
CA LEU A 70 -1.58 11.27 10.30
C LEU A 70 -1.56 10.01 9.42
N HIS A 71 -0.67 9.06 9.73
CA HIS A 71 -0.56 7.79 9.02
C HIS A 71 -1.89 7.00 9.04
N ASN A 72 -2.47 6.82 10.22
CA ASN A 72 -3.74 6.12 10.37
C ASN A 72 -4.90 6.78 9.62
N CYS A 73 -4.93 8.12 9.61
CA CYS A 73 -5.93 8.86 8.84
C CYS A 73 -5.81 8.58 7.35
N MET A 74 -4.58 8.58 6.82
CA MET A 74 -4.33 8.32 5.41
C MET A 74 -4.67 6.88 5.02
N GLU A 75 -4.28 5.89 5.82
CA GLU A 75 -4.62 4.49 5.56
C GLU A 75 -6.13 4.25 5.61
N LEU A 76 -6.82 4.82 6.60
CA LEU A 76 -8.28 4.72 6.69
C LEU A 76 -8.97 5.40 5.49
N ALA A 77 -8.49 6.57 5.08
CA ALA A 77 -9.04 7.29 3.93
C ALA A 77 -8.78 6.55 2.61
N CYS A 78 -7.61 5.94 2.45
CA CYS A 78 -7.33 5.00 1.36
C CYS A 78 -8.35 3.86 1.32
N PHE A 79 -8.58 3.22 2.46
CA PHE A 79 -9.52 2.11 2.54
C PHE A 79 -10.93 2.55 2.15
N VAL A 80 -11.38 3.73 2.56
CA VAL A 80 -12.62 4.33 2.08
C VAL A 80 -12.59 4.47 0.55
N GLY A 81 -11.48 4.94 -0.02
CA GLY A 81 -11.30 5.00 -1.48
C GLY A 81 -11.38 3.64 -2.17
N ILE A 82 -10.78 2.60 -1.59
CA ILE A 82 -10.86 1.21 -2.08
C ILE A 82 -12.32 0.73 -2.08
N VAL A 83 -13.05 0.97 -0.99
CA VAL A 83 -14.47 0.59 -0.89
C VAL A 83 -15.30 1.33 -1.93
N LEU A 84 -15.12 2.66 -2.08
CA LEU A 84 -15.84 3.47 -3.06
C LEU A 84 -15.55 3.03 -4.51
N GLY A 85 -14.29 2.78 -4.85
CA GLY A 85 -13.90 2.28 -6.16
C GLY A 85 -14.53 0.91 -6.44
N THR A 86 -14.53 0.01 -5.46
CA THR A 86 -15.12 -1.32 -5.59
C THR A 86 -16.65 -1.27 -5.73
N LEU A 87 -17.31 -0.39 -4.96
CA LEU A 87 -18.75 -0.14 -5.03
C LEU A 87 -19.19 0.38 -6.40
N TYR A 88 -18.30 1.07 -7.13
CA TYR A 88 -18.58 1.47 -8.51
C TYR A 88 -18.32 0.34 -9.52
N ILE A 89 -17.15 -0.30 -9.41
CA ILE A 89 -16.65 -1.26 -10.43
C ILE A 89 -17.48 -2.55 -10.46
N LEU A 90 -17.81 -3.13 -9.30
CA LEU A 90 -18.51 -4.42 -9.26
C LEU A 90 -19.95 -4.37 -9.80
N PRO A 91 -20.79 -3.38 -9.45
CA PRO A 91 -22.16 -3.30 -9.99
C PRO A 91 -22.27 -2.53 -11.33
N CYS A 92 -21.45 -1.51 -11.59
CA CYS A 92 -21.68 -0.53 -12.66
C CYS A 92 -20.42 -0.16 -13.48
N GLY A 93 -19.49 -1.11 -13.69
CA GLY A 93 -18.19 -0.88 -14.35
C GLY A 93 -18.20 -0.51 -15.85
N ILE A 94 -19.30 -0.01 -16.41
CA ILE A 94 -19.51 0.20 -17.85
C ILE A 94 -18.62 1.31 -18.44
N TYR A 95 -18.31 2.36 -17.68
CA TYR A 95 -17.50 3.51 -18.13
C TYR A 95 -16.14 3.60 -17.44
N SER A 96 -15.55 2.45 -17.09
CA SER A 96 -14.35 2.39 -16.27
C SER A 96 -13.16 3.19 -16.84
N GLU A 97 -12.99 3.21 -18.16
CA GLU A 97 -11.90 3.95 -18.83
C GLU A 97 -12.04 5.47 -18.65
N TYR A 98 -13.19 6.05 -18.98
CA TYR A 98 -13.45 7.48 -18.84
C TYR A 98 -13.40 7.93 -17.38
N VAL A 99 -13.96 7.12 -16.48
CA VAL A 99 -13.95 7.43 -15.04
C VAL A 99 -12.51 7.38 -14.50
N SER A 100 -11.68 6.42 -14.95
CA SER A 100 -10.27 6.37 -14.55
C SER A 100 -9.47 7.61 -14.98
N ILE A 101 -9.77 8.18 -16.17
CA ILE A 101 -9.16 9.43 -16.62
C ILE A 101 -9.55 10.58 -15.67
N GLY A 102 -10.85 10.69 -15.36
CA GLY A 102 -11.36 11.68 -14.41
C GLY A 102 -10.71 11.58 -13.03
N ILE A 103 -10.53 10.37 -12.51
CA ILE A 103 -9.90 10.13 -11.20
C ILE A 103 -8.42 10.51 -11.22
N ASN A 104 -7.66 10.20 -12.28
CA ASN A 104 -6.26 10.59 -12.37
C ASN A 104 -6.09 12.13 -12.40
N TRP A 105 -6.97 12.84 -13.10
CA TRP A 105 -6.99 14.31 -13.06
C TRP A 105 -7.45 14.85 -11.70
N MET A 106 -8.41 14.19 -11.04
CA MET A 106 -8.78 14.51 -9.66
C MET A 106 -7.60 14.35 -8.71
N TYR A 107 -6.76 13.33 -8.89
CA TYR A 107 -5.57 13.10 -8.08
C TYR A 107 -4.55 14.24 -8.24
N PHE A 108 -4.34 14.71 -9.47
CA PHE A 108 -3.53 15.91 -9.73
C PHE A 108 -4.10 17.15 -9.04
N ILE A 109 -5.40 17.43 -9.19
CA ILE A 109 -6.06 18.59 -8.57
C ILE A 109 -5.93 18.56 -7.04
N VAL A 110 -6.15 17.40 -6.41
CA VAL A 110 -6.01 17.27 -4.95
C VAL A 110 -4.57 17.47 -4.52
N ASN A 111 -3.56 17.02 -5.27
CA ASN A 111 -2.16 17.32 -4.99
C ASN A 111 -1.83 18.82 -5.14
N VAL A 112 -2.47 19.54 -6.07
CA VAL A 112 -2.35 21.01 -6.17
C VAL A 112 -2.97 21.70 -4.94
N ILE A 113 -4.16 21.25 -4.51
CA ILE A 113 -4.79 21.76 -3.29
C ILE A 113 -3.91 21.44 -2.07
N LEU A 114 -3.25 20.28 -2.04
CA LEU A 114 -2.31 19.91 -0.99
C LEU A 114 -1.15 20.91 -0.91
N LEU A 115 -0.57 21.29 -2.06
CA LEU A 115 0.47 22.30 -2.13
C LEU A 115 -0.02 23.65 -1.57
N ILE A 116 -1.20 24.09 -2.00
CA ILE A 116 -1.81 25.34 -1.53
C ILE A 116 -2.06 25.28 -0.02
N SER A 117 -2.59 24.16 0.48
CA SER A 117 -2.89 23.96 1.91
C SER A 117 -1.66 24.07 2.80
N TYR A 118 -0.49 23.66 2.29
CA TYR A 118 0.77 23.70 3.03
C TYR A 118 1.44 25.08 3.01
N VAL A 119 1.39 25.75 1.85
CA VAL A 119 2.04 27.07 1.67
C VAL A 119 1.24 28.20 2.32
N THR A 120 -0.10 28.09 2.34
CA THR A 120 -1.00 29.11 2.89
C THR A 120 -1.11 29.09 4.43
N GLY A 121 -1.65 30.17 5.02
CA GLY A 121 -1.94 30.23 6.46
C GLY A 121 -0.91 30.96 7.34
N GLY A 122 -0.03 31.78 6.76
CA GLY A 122 0.85 32.68 7.51
C GLY A 122 1.86 31.96 8.40
N GLU A 123 2.07 32.44 9.63
CA GLU A 123 3.04 31.84 10.56
C GLU A 123 2.57 30.54 11.22
N ASN A 124 1.26 30.36 11.42
CA ASN A 124 0.72 29.22 12.17
C ASN A 124 0.20 28.09 11.28
N GLY A 125 -0.04 28.38 9.98
CA GLY A 125 -0.52 27.43 8.97
C GLY A 125 -1.92 26.86 9.26
N HIS A 126 -2.60 26.38 8.23
CA HIS A 126 -3.91 25.72 8.39
C HIS A 126 -3.74 24.20 8.56
N LEU A 127 -3.28 23.78 9.76
CA LEU A 127 -3.01 22.37 10.08
C LEU A 127 -4.19 21.43 9.75
N THR A 128 -5.40 21.78 10.19
CA THR A 128 -6.58 20.94 9.98
C THR A 128 -6.91 20.81 8.50
N PHE A 129 -6.76 21.89 7.72
CA PHE A 129 -7.01 21.86 6.28
C PHE A 129 -5.95 21.00 5.55
N TYR A 130 -4.68 21.12 5.92
CA TYR A 130 -3.61 20.27 5.40
C TYR A 130 -3.86 18.79 5.72
N TYR A 131 -4.23 18.47 6.97
CA TYR A 131 -4.55 17.11 7.41
C TYR A 131 -5.69 16.48 6.61
N TRP A 132 -6.82 17.18 6.43
CA TRP A 132 -7.95 16.67 5.65
C TRP A 132 -7.66 16.62 4.15
N THR A 133 -6.79 17.48 3.63
CA THR A 133 -6.36 17.43 2.22
C THR A 133 -5.49 16.20 1.96
N LEU A 134 -4.61 15.83 2.91
CA LEU A 134 -3.87 14.56 2.85
C LEU A 134 -4.81 13.35 2.86
N ALA A 135 -5.83 13.36 3.71
CA ALA A 135 -6.85 12.31 3.75
C ALA A 135 -7.67 12.25 2.43
N ALA A 136 -8.03 13.40 1.86
CA ALA A 136 -8.71 13.45 0.56
C ALA A 136 -7.83 12.88 -0.57
N SER A 137 -6.53 13.22 -0.58
CA SER A 137 -5.57 12.64 -1.53
C SER A 137 -5.46 11.12 -1.36
N ALA A 138 -5.44 10.66 -0.10
CA ALA A 138 -5.41 9.24 0.23
C ALA A 138 -6.64 8.48 -0.30
N THR A 139 -7.81 9.11 -0.19
CA THR A 139 -9.06 8.56 -0.74
C THR A 139 -8.98 8.44 -2.27
N VAL A 140 -8.49 9.47 -2.96
CA VAL A 140 -8.37 9.44 -4.43
C VAL A 140 -7.38 8.37 -4.89
N TYR A 141 -6.23 8.20 -4.22
CA TYR A 141 -5.33 7.10 -4.58
C TYR A 141 -5.99 5.74 -4.38
N GLY A 142 -6.75 5.54 -3.30
CA GLY A 142 -7.45 4.29 -3.03
C GLY A 142 -8.46 3.94 -4.13
N ILE A 143 -9.15 4.95 -4.67
CA ILE A 143 -10.02 4.78 -5.84
C ILE A 143 -9.18 4.43 -7.07
N THR A 144 -8.11 5.19 -7.37
CA THR A 144 -7.22 4.92 -8.52
C THR A 144 -6.69 3.48 -8.51
N LEU A 145 -6.31 2.97 -7.34
CA LEU A 145 -5.80 1.61 -7.17
C LEU A 145 -6.81 0.55 -7.65
N GLN A 146 -8.10 0.71 -7.36
CA GLN A 146 -9.14 -0.23 -7.79
C GLN A 146 -9.40 -0.18 -9.30
N PHE A 147 -9.36 1.01 -9.91
CA PHE A 147 -9.48 1.14 -11.36
C PHE A 147 -8.28 0.53 -12.08
N VAL A 148 -7.06 0.72 -11.56
CA VAL A 148 -5.87 0.04 -12.05
C VAL A 148 -6.07 -1.48 -11.98
N TYR A 149 -6.52 -2.02 -10.85
CA TYR A 149 -6.78 -3.46 -10.71
C TYR A 149 -7.78 -4.00 -11.72
N LYS A 150 -8.84 -3.24 -12.01
CA LYS A 150 -9.84 -3.61 -13.01
C LYS A 150 -9.27 -3.57 -14.44
N MET A 151 -8.44 -2.58 -14.76
CA MET A 151 -8.02 -2.28 -16.12
C MET A 151 -6.67 -2.92 -16.50
N SER A 152 -5.93 -3.47 -15.53
CA SER A 152 -4.52 -3.82 -15.70
C SER A 152 -4.26 -4.89 -16.75
N GLY A 153 -5.05 -5.98 -16.76
CA GLY A 153 -4.78 -7.16 -17.59
C GLY A 153 -3.30 -7.58 -17.50
N SER A 154 -2.67 -7.78 -18.66
CA SER A 154 -1.24 -8.10 -18.78
C SER A 154 -0.27 -6.98 -18.36
N CYS A 155 -0.74 -5.76 -18.08
CA CYS A 155 0.11 -4.65 -17.65
C CYS A 155 0.39 -4.62 -16.13
N MET A 156 -0.21 -5.51 -15.35
CA MET A 156 -0.09 -5.54 -13.88
C MET A 156 1.35 -5.67 -13.36
N PRO A 157 2.21 -6.53 -13.93
CA PRO A 157 3.60 -6.63 -13.48
C PRO A 157 4.34 -5.29 -13.55
N TYR A 158 4.07 -4.47 -14.56
CA TYR A 158 4.72 -3.18 -14.74
C TYR A 158 4.22 -2.12 -13.75
N PHE A 159 2.94 -2.16 -13.37
CA PHE A 159 2.42 -1.33 -12.29
C PHE A 159 3.12 -1.64 -10.95
N MET A 160 3.32 -2.92 -10.65
CA MET A 160 4.00 -3.38 -9.43
C MET A 160 5.48 -2.98 -9.35
N VAL A 161 6.11 -2.62 -10.48
CA VAL A 161 7.46 -2.04 -10.50
C VAL A 161 7.45 -0.57 -10.07
N GLY A 162 6.44 0.20 -10.49
CA GLY A 162 6.33 1.62 -10.17
C GLY A 162 6.19 1.88 -8.67
N VAL A 163 5.41 1.03 -7.98
CA VAL A 163 5.10 1.15 -6.54
C VAL A 163 6.34 1.24 -5.64
N PRO A 164 7.26 0.26 -5.61
CA PRO A 164 8.43 0.33 -4.75
C PRO A 164 9.44 1.39 -5.22
N ILE A 165 9.56 1.64 -6.53
CA ILE A 165 10.46 2.66 -7.09
C ILE A 165 10.05 4.07 -6.63
N SER A 166 8.75 4.34 -6.50
CA SER A 166 8.21 5.57 -5.92
C SER A 166 8.86 5.89 -4.56
N SER A 167 8.85 4.92 -3.65
CA SER A 167 9.41 5.05 -2.30
C SER A 167 10.91 5.38 -2.30
N VAL A 168 11.68 4.73 -3.19
CA VAL A 168 13.11 5.01 -3.35
C VAL A 168 13.32 6.44 -3.84
N CYS A 169 12.54 6.87 -4.83
CA CYS A 169 12.65 8.18 -5.43
C CYS A 169 12.27 9.30 -4.45
N THR A 170 11.21 9.13 -3.66
CA THR A 170 10.82 10.11 -2.62
C THR A 170 11.94 10.25 -1.58
N SER A 171 12.52 9.15 -1.11
CA SER A 171 13.61 9.17 -0.13
C SER A 171 14.88 9.81 -0.68
N LEU A 172 15.21 9.55 -1.95
CA LEU A 172 16.34 10.20 -2.64
C LEU A 172 16.10 11.70 -2.80
N THR A 173 14.88 12.09 -3.17
CA THR A 173 14.48 13.50 -3.28
C THR A 173 14.66 14.20 -1.93
N HIS A 174 14.19 13.59 -0.84
CA HIS A 174 14.35 14.10 0.51
C HIS A 174 15.83 14.38 0.85
N PHE A 175 16.69 13.39 0.56
CA PHE A 175 18.13 13.50 0.79
C PHE A 175 18.79 14.63 -0.03
N ILE A 176 18.43 14.75 -1.31
CA ILE A 176 18.97 15.78 -2.20
C ILE A 176 18.56 17.17 -1.70
N VAL A 177 17.29 17.37 -1.34
CA VAL A 177 16.78 18.66 -0.89
C VAL A 177 17.40 19.07 0.45
N LEU A 178 17.59 18.13 1.38
CA LEU A 178 18.35 18.35 2.61
C LEU A 178 19.81 18.74 2.34
N SER A 179 20.45 18.10 1.37
CA SER A 179 21.84 18.41 1.00
C SER A 179 21.98 19.83 0.42
N LEU A 180 20.98 20.29 -0.34
CA LEU A 180 20.99 21.62 -0.96
C LEU A 180 20.56 22.75 0.01
N PHE A 181 19.54 22.51 0.85
CA PHE A 181 18.88 23.54 1.66
C PHE A 181 18.94 23.28 3.17
N GLY A 182 19.78 22.35 3.63
CA GLY A 182 19.90 21.95 5.04
C GLY A 182 20.42 23.03 5.98
N ASN A 183 20.96 24.15 5.46
CA ASN A 183 21.46 25.23 6.29
C ASN A 183 20.33 26.10 6.86
N ARG A 184 19.85 25.71 8.05
CA ARG A 184 18.76 26.36 8.80
C ARG A 184 18.98 27.85 9.12
N ARG A 185 20.23 28.33 9.04
CA ARG A 185 20.56 29.73 9.34
C ARG A 185 20.27 30.69 8.18
N LYS A 186 20.18 30.17 6.95
CA LYS A 186 19.97 30.95 5.72
C LYS A 186 18.58 30.73 5.10
N TYR A 187 17.97 29.58 5.34
CA TYR A 187 16.74 29.17 4.69
C TYR A 187 15.71 28.69 5.73
N ASN A 188 14.43 28.93 5.47
CA ASN A 188 13.33 28.23 6.13
C ASN A 188 13.26 26.79 5.63
N THR A 189 14.26 25.99 6.04
CA THR A 189 14.50 24.61 5.59
C THR A 189 13.24 23.74 5.70
N ASP A 190 12.48 23.87 6.81
CA ASP A 190 11.29 23.06 7.05
C ASP A 190 10.13 23.36 6.07
N LEU A 191 10.01 24.61 5.60
CA LEU A 191 9.03 24.98 4.59
C LEU A 191 9.49 24.57 3.18
N ILE A 192 10.76 24.79 2.86
CA ILE A 192 11.31 24.55 1.53
C ILE A 192 11.31 23.06 1.19
N ILE A 193 11.74 22.20 2.12
CA ILE A 193 11.82 20.75 1.88
C ILE A 193 10.47 20.20 1.43
N LEU A 194 9.44 20.41 2.26
CA LEU A 194 8.13 19.83 1.99
C LEU A 194 7.42 20.49 0.81
N THR A 195 7.65 21.79 0.59
CA THR A 195 7.11 22.48 -0.60
C THR A 195 7.70 21.92 -1.89
N THR A 196 9.01 21.63 -1.91
CA THR A 196 9.68 21.01 -3.07
C THR A 196 9.18 19.58 -3.32
N GLU A 197 9.04 18.77 -2.27
CA GLU A 197 8.52 17.39 -2.40
C GLU A 197 7.08 17.36 -2.92
N ILE A 198 6.19 18.18 -2.35
CA ILE A 198 4.80 18.27 -2.82
C ILE A 198 4.78 18.79 -4.27
N SER A 199 5.64 19.74 -4.63
CA SER A 199 5.73 20.26 -6.00
C SER A 199 6.18 19.18 -7.01
N ILE A 200 7.13 18.33 -6.65
CA ILE A 200 7.54 17.18 -7.47
C ILE A 200 6.39 16.17 -7.61
N SER A 201 5.63 15.93 -6.54
CA SER A 201 4.42 15.09 -6.60
C SER A 201 3.36 15.66 -7.54
N VAL A 202 3.11 16.97 -7.50
CA VAL A 202 2.18 17.67 -8.41
C VAL A 202 2.61 17.51 -9.86
N ILE A 203 3.90 17.73 -10.18
CA ILE A 203 4.42 17.55 -11.54
C ILE A 203 4.26 16.09 -11.99
N SER A 204 4.63 15.14 -11.14
CA SER A 204 4.58 13.71 -11.46
C SER A 204 3.15 13.21 -11.68
N THR A 205 2.20 13.66 -10.86
CA THR A 205 0.76 13.32 -11.00
C THR A 205 0.14 13.96 -12.25
N GLY A 206 0.54 15.18 -12.61
CA GLY A 206 0.13 15.82 -13.86
C GLY A 206 0.64 15.12 -15.11
N LEU A 207 1.91 14.70 -15.12
CA LEU A 207 2.50 13.88 -16.18
C LEU A 207 1.80 12.52 -16.30
N THR A 208 1.52 11.89 -15.16
CA THR A 208 0.80 10.61 -15.11
C THR A 208 -0.61 10.74 -15.67
N ALA A 209 -1.37 11.76 -15.25
CA ALA A 209 -2.71 12.01 -15.77
C ALA A 209 -2.72 12.28 -17.28
N SER A 210 -1.73 13.03 -17.77
CA SER A 210 -1.58 13.32 -19.20
C SER A 210 -1.31 12.05 -20.01
N ILE A 211 -0.36 11.23 -19.58
CA ILE A 211 0.00 9.97 -20.26
C ILE A 211 -1.13 8.94 -20.16
N TRP A 212 -1.81 8.86 -19.02
CA TRP A 212 -2.99 8.01 -18.84
C TRP A 212 -4.13 8.42 -19.78
N THR A 213 -4.37 9.73 -19.92
CA THR A 213 -5.36 10.26 -20.87
C THR A 213 -5.01 9.87 -22.29
N VAL A 214 -3.74 10.01 -22.71
CA VAL A 214 -3.30 9.60 -24.06
C VAL A 214 -3.46 8.09 -24.26
N ALA A 215 -3.12 7.27 -23.27
CA ALA A 215 -3.19 5.82 -23.35
C ALA A 215 -4.62 5.30 -23.57
N TYR A 216 -5.64 5.97 -23.00
CA TYR A 216 -7.04 5.55 -23.09
C TYR A 216 -7.90 6.37 -24.07
N MET A 217 -7.58 7.64 -24.36
CA MET A 217 -8.29 8.42 -25.40
C MET A 217 -7.82 8.08 -26.81
N CYS A 218 -6.52 7.93 -27.06
CA CYS A 218 -6.02 7.63 -28.42
C CYS A 218 -6.25 6.16 -28.83
N GLY A 219 -6.56 5.26 -27.88
CA GLY A 219 -6.97 3.88 -28.18
C GLY A 219 -8.46 3.74 -28.56
N GLY A 220 -9.24 4.81 -28.40
CA GLY A 220 -10.70 4.81 -28.51
C GLY A 220 -11.25 5.10 -29.91
N ASN A 221 -11.02 4.18 -30.86
CA ASN A 221 -11.93 4.00 -32.01
C ASN A 221 -12.60 2.62 -31.98
N SER A 222 -12.59 1.94 -30.82
CA SER A 222 -13.44 0.78 -30.58
C SER A 222 -14.74 1.31 -29.98
N LYS A 223 -15.84 1.17 -30.72
CA LYS A 223 -17.20 1.51 -30.27
C LYS A 223 -17.42 0.98 -28.85
N PRO A 224 -18.17 1.69 -27.98
CA PRO A 224 -18.64 1.10 -26.74
C PRO A 224 -19.33 -0.23 -27.09
N LYS A 225 -18.98 -1.32 -26.40
CA LYS A 225 -19.79 -2.54 -26.43
C LYS A 225 -21.17 -2.15 -25.86
N THR A 226 -22.08 -1.79 -26.75
CA THR A 226 -23.49 -1.64 -26.44
C THR A 226 -24.01 -3.03 -26.13
N GLU A 227 -24.07 -3.42 -24.86
CA GLU A 227 -25.05 -4.36 -24.32
C GLU A 227 -24.84 -4.62 -22.83
N LYS A 228 -25.57 -3.87 -22.01
CA LYS A 228 -26.70 -4.36 -21.20
C LYS A 228 -27.13 -3.22 -20.28
N THR A 229 -28.16 -2.52 -20.71
CA THR A 229 -28.93 -1.62 -19.86
C THR A 229 -29.48 -2.45 -18.69
N CYS A 230 -29.27 -1.99 -17.46
CA CYS A 230 -29.87 -2.60 -16.28
C CYS A 230 -31.40 -2.43 -16.33
N GLN A 231 -32.11 -3.35 -16.99
CA GLN A 231 -33.55 -3.53 -16.84
C GLN A 231 -33.90 -5.02 -16.79
N ASN A 232 -34.74 -5.35 -15.81
CA ASN A 232 -35.42 -6.63 -15.69
C ASN A 232 -36.23 -6.94 -16.96
N GLY A 233 -36.16 -8.18 -17.45
CA GLY A 233 -37.08 -8.71 -18.44
C GLY A 233 -36.40 -9.43 -19.60
N ASP A 234 -36.34 -10.76 -19.48
CA ASP A 234 -36.42 -11.81 -20.50
C ASP A 234 -35.74 -11.68 -21.87
N ASN A 235 -35.03 -12.78 -22.17
CA ASN A 235 -34.74 -13.34 -23.50
C ASN A 235 -33.80 -12.55 -24.41
N ASP A 236 -32.49 -12.79 -24.24
CA ASP A 236 -31.70 -13.18 -25.41
C ASP A 236 -30.56 -14.14 -25.03
N SER A 237 -30.49 -15.22 -25.79
CA SER A 237 -29.64 -16.39 -25.58
C SER A 237 -28.37 -16.28 -26.39
N SER A 238 -27.25 -15.99 -25.73
CA SER A 238 -25.92 -16.51 -26.09
C SER A 238 -24.92 -16.28 -24.95
N ASP A 239 -24.50 -17.40 -24.35
CA ASP A 239 -23.35 -17.61 -23.47
C ASP A 239 -23.23 -16.77 -22.19
N THR A 240 -24.28 -16.80 -21.36
CA THR A 240 -24.10 -16.83 -19.90
C THR A 240 -23.56 -18.21 -19.50
N ASN A 241 -22.29 -18.48 -19.79
CA ASN A 241 -21.56 -19.42 -18.96
C ASN A 241 -21.47 -18.77 -17.58
N ASN A 242 -22.16 -19.34 -16.59
CA ASN A 242 -21.79 -19.16 -15.20
C ASN A 242 -20.29 -19.42 -15.13
N GLU A 243 -19.46 -18.37 -15.02
CA GLU A 243 -18.02 -18.51 -14.81
C GLU A 243 -17.83 -19.14 -13.43
N SER A 244 -17.88 -20.48 -13.41
CA SER A 244 -17.64 -21.27 -12.22
C SER A 244 -16.25 -20.92 -11.70
N PHE A 245 -16.17 -20.66 -10.39
CA PHE A 245 -14.93 -20.41 -9.68
C PHE A 245 -13.82 -21.38 -10.11
N LYS A 246 -12.69 -20.85 -10.59
CA LYS A 246 -11.54 -21.64 -11.04
C LYS A 246 -10.57 -21.88 -9.88
N PRO A 247 -10.24 -23.14 -9.54
CA PRO A 247 -9.35 -23.46 -8.42
C PRO A 247 -7.95 -22.84 -8.52
N ASP A 248 -7.44 -22.64 -9.74
CA ASP A 248 -6.09 -22.10 -9.98
C ASP A 248 -5.91 -20.66 -9.46
N VAL A 249 -7.01 -19.97 -9.19
CA VAL A 249 -7.02 -18.57 -8.73
C VAL A 249 -6.95 -18.46 -7.21
N ILE A 250 -7.21 -19.56 -6.48
CA ILE A 250 -7.11 -19.60 -5.01
C ILE A 250 -5.70 -19.19 -4.56
N SER A 251 -4.68 -19.73 -5.22
CA SER A 251 -3.28 -19.49 -4.91
C SER A 251 -2.89 -18.01 -4.98
N PRO A 252 -3.05 -17.30 -6.11
CA PRO A 252 -2.69 -15.88 -6.20
C PRO A 252 -3.52 -14.96 -5.29
N ILE A 253 -4.81 -15.27 -5.07
CA ILE A 253 -5.65 -14.53 -4.09
C ILE A 253 -5.10 -14.71 -2.68
N LEU A 254 -4.78 -15.94 -2.30
CA LEU A 254 -4.27 -16.25 -0.96
C LEU A 254 -2.90 -15.62 -0.75
N MET A 255 -2.01 -15.65 -1.74
CA MET A 255 -0.70 -14.98 -1.70
C MET A 255 -0.84 -13.47 -1.45
N THR A 256 -1.63 -12.76 -2.27
CA THR A 256 -1.79 -11.31 -2.13
C THR A 256 -2.46 -10.90 -0.82
N SER A 257 -3.51 -11.63 -0.43
CA SER A 257 -4.28 -11.34 0.79
C SER A 257 -3.42 -11.51 2.04
N VAL A 258 -2.68 -12.61 2.14
CA VAL A 258 -1.83 -12.88 3.30
C VAL A 258 -0.63 -11.94 3.33
N ALA A 259 0.00 -11.69 2.18
CA ALA A 259 1.12 -10.76 2.06
C ALA A 259 0.75 -9.39 2.63
N LEU A 260 -0.29 -8.75 2.05
CA LEU A 260 -0.66 -7.38 2.41
C LEU A 260 -1.23 -7.29 3.83
N SER A 261 -1.84 -8.36 4.35
CA SER A 261 -2.36 -8.38 5.71
C SER A 261 -1.24 -8.48 6.76
N LEU A 262 -0.32 -9.45 6.60
CA LEU A 262 0.69 -9.73 7.62
C LEU A 262 1.78 -8.66 7.68
N ILE A 263 2.18 -8.09 6.55
CA ILE A 263 3.28 -7.12 6.51
C ILE A 263 3.01 -5.93 7.43
N TYR A 264 1.81 -5.36 7.38
CA TYR A 264 1.42 -4.18 8.14
C TYR A 264 1.17 -4.46 9.64
N ALA A 265 0.96 -5.72 10.03
CA ALA A 265 0.87 -6.08 11.44
C ALA A 265 2.22 -5.97 12.16
N TYR A 266 3.32 -6.21 11.44
CA TYR A 266 4.66 -6.34 12.01
C TYR A 266 5.62 -5.23 11.58
N TYR A 267 5.60 -4.82 10.31
CA TYR A 267 6.48 -3.80 9.77
C TYR A 267 5.74 -2.45 9.64
N PRO A 268 6.38 -1.30 9.98
CA PRO A 268 7.73 -1.16 10.54
C PRO A 268 7.77 -1.26 12.08
N GLY A 269 6.61 -1.27 12.73
CA GLY A 269 6.50 -1.02 14.17
C GLY A 269 7.13 -2.08 15.07
N ILE A 270 6.90 -3.37 14.79
CA ILE A 270 7.46 -4.50 15.55
C ILE A 270 8.86 -4.82 15.05
N ALA A 271 9.02 -5.10 13.75
CA ALA A 271 10.29 -5.43 13.13
C ALA A 271 10.64 -4.36 12.09
N PRO A 272 11.81 -3.71 12.16
CA PRO A 272 12.84 -3.83 13.19
C PRO A 272 12.56 -3.00 14.47
N GLY A 273 11.50 -2.18 14.48
CA GLY A 273 11.32 -1.07 15.43
C GLY A 273 11.33 -1.39 16.93
N LEU A 274 10.82 -2.55 17.36
CA LEU A 274 10.85 -2.98 18.76
C LEU A 274 11.99 -3.97 19.08
N LEU A 275 12.68 -4.48 18.06
CA LEU A 275 13.68 -5.54 18.19
C LEU A 275 15.11 -5.00 18.32
N VAL A 276 15.40 -3.83 17.75
CA VAL A 276 16.73 -3.22 17.75
C VAL A 276 16.67 -1.72 18.00
N ASP A 277 17.81 -1.16 18.43
CA ASP A 277 17.94 0.28 18.66
C ASP A 277 17.74 1.09 17.37
N PHE A 278 17.28 2.34 17.54
CA PHE A 278 16.93 3.27 16.46
C PHE A 278 18.04 3.46 15.41
N ARG A 279 19.32 3.43 15.82
CA ARG A 279 20.46 3.56 14.88
C ARG A 279 20.50 2.43 13.84
N TYR A 280 20.07 1.23 14.22
CA TYR A 280 20.06 0.06 13.33
C TYR A 280 18.77 -0.03 12.53
N VAL A 281 17.63 0.40 13.09
CA VAL A 281 16.35 0.54 12.37
C VAL A 281 16.56 1.29 11.06
N HIS A 282 17.12 2.50 11.13
CA HIS A 282 17.35 3.32 9.94
C HIS A 282 18.25 2.65 8.90
N LYS A 283 19.29 1.92 9.34
CA LYS A 283 20.16 1.19 8.42
C LYS A 283 19.45 0.03 7.72
N ILE A 284 18.58 -0.69 8.45
CA ILE A 284 17.79 -1.79 7.89
C ILE A 284 16.81 -1.25 6.85
N ASP A 285 16.11 -0.16 7.17
CA ASP A 285 15.16 0.47 6.25
C ASP A 285 15.83 0.99 4.97
N LEU A 286 17.04 1.56 5.08
CA LEU A 286 17.84 1.95 3.92
C LEU A 286 18.20 0.76 3.03
N VAL A 287 18.57 -0.38 3.61
CA VAL A 287 18.88 -1.60 2.85
C VAL A 287 17.62 -2.14 2.16
N LEU A 288 16.49 -2.18 2.88
CA LEU A 288 15.19 -2.58 2.32
C LEU A 288 14.82 -1.73 1.11
N MET A 289 14.98 -0.41 1.19
CA MET A 289 14.67 0.51 0.09
C MET A 289 15.33 0.11 -1.24
N PHE A 290 16.56 -0.43 -1.22
CA PHE A 290 17.25 -0.87 -2.44
C PHE A 290 16.88 -2.28 -2.89
N ILE A 291 16.58 -3.19 -1.96
CA ILE A 291 16.31 -4.60 -2.28
C ILE A 291 14.86 -4.82 -2.68
N VAL A 292 13.92 -4.10 -2.07
CA VAL A 292 12.46 -4.22 -2.27
C VAL A 292 12.00 -4.07 -3.73
N PRO A 293 12.56 -3.17 -4.55
CA PRO A 293 12.17 -3.10 -5.96
C PRO A 293 12.62 -4.30 -6.81
N LEU A 294 13.62 -5.07 -6.36
CA LEU A 294 14.24 -6.13 -7.19
C LEU A 294 13.27 -7.25 -7.59
N PRO A 295 12.47 -7.85 -6.68
CA PRO A 295 11.45 -8.82 -7.05
C PRO A 295 10.50 -8.34 -8.15
N SER A 296 9.92 -7.14 -7.99
CA SER A 296 8.99 -6.59 -8.98
C SER A 296 9.65 -6.39 -10.34
N ILE A 297 10.89 -5.88 -10.38
CA ILE A 297 11.65 -5.68 -11.62
C ILE A 297 11.91 -7.03 -12.31
N VAL A 298 12.36 -8.05 -11.57
CA VAL A 298 12.61 -9.39 -12.12
C VAL A 298 11.34 -9.98 -12.71
N ILE A 299 10.21 -9.88 -12.01
CA ILE A 299 8.92 -10.39 -12.49
C ILE A 299 8.43 -9.62 -13.74
N ALA A 300 8.61 -8.30 -13.80
CA ALA A 300 8.27 -7.52 -14.99
C ALA A 300 9.13 -7.88 -16.21
N VAL A 301 10.42 -8.17 -16.02
CA VAL A 301 11.31 -8.65 -17.10
C VAL A 301 10.89 -10.04 -17.58
N LEU A 302 10.48 -10.93 -16.67
CA LEU A 302 9.94 -12.25 -17.02
C LEU A 302 8.62 -12.15 -17.80
N SER A 303 7.72 -11.24 -17.39
CA SER A 303 6.48 -10.94 -18.12
C SER A 303 6.76 -10.37 -19.52
N TYR A 304 7.73 -9.45 -19.64
CA TYR A 304 8.16 -8.94 -20.95
C TYR A 304 8.69 -10.05 -21.87
N SER A 305 9.39 -11.03 -21.30
CA SER A 305 9.92 -12.20 -22.02
C SER A 305 8.86 -13.27 -22.30
N GLY A 306 7.61 -13.06 -21.89
CA GLY A 306 6.49 -13.99 -22.08
C GLY A 306 6.44 -15.13 -21.07
N TYR A 307 7.37 -15.21 -20.12
CA TYR A 307 7.42 -16.25 -19.08
C TYR A 307 6.79 -15.83 -17.76
N GLY A 308 6.22 -14.63 -17.67
CA GLY A 308 5.69 -14.08 -16.42
C GLY A 308 4.43 -14.75 -15.84
N PRO A 309 4.01 -14.30 -14.64
CA PRO A 309 2.83 -14.78 -13.93
C PRO A 309 1.51 -14.27 -14.53
N ASP A 310 1.57 -13.34 -15.46
CA ASP A 310 0.48 -12.72 -16.24
C ASP A 310 -0.08 -13.63 -17.36
N GLY A 311 0.15 -14.94 -17.28
CA GLY A 311 -0.42 -15.94 -18.20
C GLY A 311 -1.32 -16.94 -17.47
N LYS A 312 -1.92 -17.88 -18.21
CA LYS A 312 -2.74 -18.95 -17.61
C LYS A 312 -1.88 -19.95 -16.83
N TRP A 313 -2.24 -20.22 -15.58
CA TRP A 313 -1.45 -21.07 -14.66
C TRP A 313 -1.69 -22.57 -14.86
N GLU A 314 -2.74 -22.97 -15.58
CA GLU A 314 -3.00 -24.37 -15.97
C GLU A 314 -1.78 -25.03 -16.64
N CYS A 315 -1.13 -24.32 -17.58
CA CYS A 315 0.11 -24.76 -18.24
C CYS A 315 1.39 -24.33 -17.47
N ARG A 316 1.31 -23.41 -16.49
CA ARG A 316 2.46 -22.83 -15.76
C ARG A 316 2.37 -23.06 -14.25
N ARG A 317 2.22 -24.32 -13.85
CA ARG A 317 1.98 -24.71 -12.44
C ARG A 317 3.06 -24.28 -11.44
N HIS A 318 4.27 -23.94 -11.91
CA HIS A 318 5.38 -23.51 -11.05
C HIS A 318 5.07 -22.20 -10.30
N TRP A 319 4.18 -21.35 -10.81
CA TRP A 319 3.79 -20.11 -10.11
C TRP A 319 3.04 -20.36 -8.79
N HIS A 320 2.36 -21.50 -8.65
CA HIS A 320 1.76 -21.90 -7.37
C HIS A 320 2.79 -22.18 -6.27
N ALA A 321 4.04 -22.50 -6.62
CA ALA A 321 5.07 -22.80 -5.63
C ALA A 321 5.41 -21.59 -4.75
N PHE A 322 5.14 -20.36 -5.22
CA PHE A 322 5.38 -19.13 -4.48
C PHE A 322 4.49 -18.96 -3.24
N VAL A 323 3.46 -19.79 -3.07
CA VAL A 323 2.69 -19.89 -1.80
C VAL A 323 3.60 -20.26 -0.62
N ILE A 324 4.76 -20.89 -0.85
CA ILE A 324 5.72 -21.21 0.22
C ILE A 324 6.21 -19.98 0.99
N PHE A 325 6.21 -18.79 0.37
CA PHE A 325 6.59 -17.54 1.03
C PHE A 325 5.61 -17.12 2.14
N ILE A 326 4.40 -17.68 2.17
CA ILE A 326 3.46 -17.52 3.28
C ILE A 326 3.99 -18.22 4.53
N VAL A 327 4.52 -19.43 4.37
CA VAL A 327 5.13 -20.16 5.47
C VAL A 327 6.31 -19.36 6.01
N SER A 328 7.14 -18.79 5.13
CA SER A 328 8.23 -17.88 5.51
C SER A 328 7.71 -16.69 6.34
N MET A 329 6.65 -16.01 5.88
CA MET A 329 6.07 -14.88 6.61
C MET A 329 5.50 -15.27 7.98
N ILE A 330 4.74 -16.37 8.06
CA ILE A 330 4.17 -16.86 9.31
C ILE A 330 5.28 -17.23 10.30
N VAL A 331 6.34 -17.90 9.85
CA VAL A 331 7.49 -18.24 10.69
C VAL A 331 8.16 -16.96 11.22
N CYS A 332 8.42 -15.96 10.38
CA CYS A 332 8.95 -14.67 10.82
C CYS A 332 8.04 -13.99 11.85
N SER A 333 6.72 -13.96 11.60
CA SER A 333 5.73 -13.40 12.55
C SER A 333 5.76 -14.09 13.92
N ILE A 334 5.88 -15.42 13.95
CA ILE A 334 6.02 -16.19 15.20
C ILE A 334 7.34 -15.85 15.89
N LEU A 335 8.45 -15.78 15.15
CA LEU A 335 9.76 -15.42 15.70
C LEU A 335 9.77 -14.00 16.29
N PHE A 336 9.19 -13.02 15.59
CA PHE A 336 9.07 -11.66 16.10
C PHE A 336 8.25 -11.60 17.39
N THR A 337 7.09 -12.24 17.41
CA THR A 337 6.21 -12.24 18.59
C THR A 337 6.84 -12.96 19.79
N THR A 338 7.42 -14.14 19.57
CA THR A 338 8.05 -14.94 20.63
C THR A 338 9.30 -14.27 21.18
N SER A 339 10.10 -13.61 20.32
CA SER A 339 11.29 -12.89 20.76
C SER A 339 10.97 -11.71 21.70
N LEU A 340 9.82 -11.05 21.51
CA LEU A 340 9.37 -9.95 22.37
C LEU A 340 8.79 -10.43 23.71
N HIS A 341 7.98 -11.49 23.69
CA HIS A 341 7.32 -11.99 24.91
C HIS A 341 8.22 -12.86 25.79
N TYR A 342 9.20 -13.54 25.19
CA TYR A 342 10.13 -14.44 25.90
C TYR A 342 11.58 -14.01 25.67
N PRO A 343 12.03 -12.86 26.21
CA PRO A 343 13.37 -12.32 25.96
C PRO A 343 14.50 -13.23 26.46
N HIS A 344 14.22 -14.09 27.45
CA HIS A 344 15.20 -15.04 27.99
C HIS A 344 15.26 -16.36 27.20
N SER A 345 14.37 -16.61 26.25
CA SER A 345 14.44 -17.78 25.36
C SER A 345 15.62 -17.66 24.40
N ASP A 346 16.10 -18.79 23.87
CA ASP A 346 17.20 -18.79 22.89
C ASP A 346 16.84 -17.98 21.64
N VAL A 347 15.57 -18.04 21.22
CA VAL A 347 15.02 -17.22 20.13
C VAL A 347 15.11 -15.73 20.48
N GLY A 348 14.64 -15.32 21.66
CA GLY A 348 14.72 -13.94 22.14
C GLY A 348 16.16 -13.42 22.19
N ARG A 349 17.10 -14.20 22.73
CA ARG A 349 18.52 -13.83 22.82
C ARG A 349 19.21 -13.72 21.46
N SER A 350 18.76 -14.48 20.46
CA SER A 350 19.34 -14.49 19.11
C SER A 350 18.84 -13.34 18.23
N ILE A 351 17.63 -12.81 18.50
CA ILE A 351 16.98 -11.78 17.69
C ILE A 351 17.07 -10.40 18.35
N VAL A 352 16.65 -10.26 19.61
CA VAL A 352 16.52 -8.96 20.29
C VAL A 352 17.90 -8.35 20.53
N ASN A 353 18.07 -7.07 20.19
CA ASN A 353 19.34 -6.33 20.24
C ASN A 353 20.48 -6.94 19.39
N LYS A 354 20.15 -7.82 18.42
CA LYS A 354 21.09 -8.38 17.45
C LYS A 354 20.76 -7.85 16.04
N PRO A 355 21.44 -6.79 15.57
CA PRO A 355 21.06 -6.09 14.35
C PRO A 355 21.20 -6.94 13.08
N MET A 356 22.17 -7.85 13.01
CA MET A 356 22.35 -8.71 11.84
C MET A 356 21.20 -9.71 11.68
N MET A 357 20.82 -10.42 12.76
CA MET A 357 19.73 -11.40 12.71
C MET A 357 18.38 -10.72 12.51
N THR A 358 18.10 -9.63 13.24
CA THR A 358 16.87 -8.85 13.05
C THR A 358 16.80 -8.30 11.62
N GLY A 359 17.89 -7.73 11.10
CA GLY A 359 17.96 -7.25 9.73
C GLY A 359 17.67 -8.35 8.70
N PHE A 360 18.31 -9.52 8.83
CA PHE A 360 18.06 -10.66 7.96
C PHE A 360 16.59 -11.10 7.98
N LEU A 361 15.99 -11.28 9.16
CA LEU A 361 14.59 -11.72 9.27
C LEU A 361 13.60 -10.67 8.74
N THR A 362 13.83 -9.39 9.00
CA THR A 362 13.00 -8.30 8.46
C THR A 362 13.11 -8.24 6.92
N ILE A 363 14.33 -8.37 6.38
CA ILE A 363 14.56 -8.40 4.93
C ILE A 363 13.87 -9.60 4.30
N LEU A 364 14.01 -10.80 4.88
CA LEU A 364 13.34 -12.00 4.40
C LEU A 364 11.81 -11.84 4.42
N PHE A 365 11.26 -11.29 5.51
CA PHE A 365 9.83 -11.05 5.67
C PHE A 365 9.30 -10.10 4.59
N TYR A 366 9.99 -8.98 4.36
CA TYR A 366 9.57 -7.97 3.40
C TYR A 366 9.73 -8.45 1.95
N ILE A 367 10.84 -9.11 1.61
CA ILE A 367 11.03 -9.67 0.26
C ILE A 367 9.98 -10.76 -0.03
N SER A 368 9.66 -11.60 0.96
CA SER A 368 8.60 -12.62 0.82
C SER A 368 7.25 -11.97 0.50
N HIS A 369 6.91 -10.87 1.19
CA HIS A 369 5.74 -10.06 0.91
C HIS A 369 5.74 -9.54 -0.54
N GLU A 370 6.82 -8.89 -0.97
CA GLU A 370 6.91 -8.29 -2.31
C GLU A 370 6.80 -9.33 -3.42
N ILE A 371 7.54 -10.44 -3.32
CA ILE A 371 7.45 -11.54 -4.28
C ILE A 371 6.00 -12.02 -4.45
N MET A 372 5.28 -12.18 -3.33
CA MET A 372 3.88 -12.62 -3.38
C MET A 372 2.96 -11.59 -4.04
N LEU A 373 3.18 -10.29 -3.85
CA LEU A 373 2.41 -9.25 -4.54
C LEU A 373 2.72 -9.22 -6.04
N SER A 374 4.00 -9.22 -6.41
CA SER A 374 4.45 -9.16 -7.80
C SER A 374 4.00 -10.39 -8.60
N VAL A 375 3.90 -11.57 -7.98
CA VAL A 375 3.41 -12.80 -8.62
C VAL A 375 1.89 -12.92 -8.55
N GLY A 376 1.31 -12.63 -7.39
CA GLY A 376 -0.08 -12.91 -7.11
C GLY A 376 -1.03 -11.99 -7.87
N PHE A 377 -0.84 -10.68 -7.84
CA PHE A 377 -1.78 -9.75 -8.51
C PHE A 377 -1.86 -9.95 -10.03
N PRO A 378 -0.74 -10.05 -10.78
CA PRO A 378 -0.81 -10.36 -12.21
C PRO A 378 -1.43 -11.74 -12.52
N GLY A 379 -1.32 -12.69 -11.60
CA GLY A 379 -1.88 -14.03 -11.74
C GLY A 379 -3.41 -14.11 -11.56
N ILE A 380 -4.11 -13.04 -11.19
CA ILE A 380 -5.57 -13.12 -10.93
C ILE A 380 -6.37 -12.87 -12.21
N SER A 381 -6.08 -11.80 -12.95
CA SER A 381 -6.94 -11.31 -14.04
C SER A 381 -7.10 -12.31 -15.18
N GLU A 382 -5.99 -12.96 -15.58
CA GLU A 382 -5.95 -13.91 -16.70
C GLU A 382 -6.44 -15.32 -16.33
N ASN A 383 -6.45 -15.65 -15.04
CA ASN A 383 -6.91 -16.94 -14.55
C ASN A 383 -8.39 -16.96 -14.16
N TRP A 384 -9.01 -15.81 -13.90
CA TRP A 384 -10.45 -15.70 -13.63
C TRP A 384 -11.11 -14.59 -14.45
N ASN A 385 -11.12 -13.37 -13.92
CA ASN A 385 -11.63 -12.19 -14.59
C ASN A 385 -11.06 -10.93 -13.91
N SER A 386 -11.23 -9.79 -14.56
CA SER A 386 -10.75 -8.49 -14.04
C SER A 386 -11.51 -8.01 -12.80
N ASN A 387 -12.76 -8.44 -12.60
CA ASN A 387 -13.53 -8.13 -11.38
C ASN A 387 -12.96 -8.85 -10.15
N ALA A 388 -12.39 -10.03 -10.32
CA ALA A 388 -11.75 -10.80 -9.26
C ALA A 388 -10.50 -10.11 -8.74
N THR A 389 -9.75 -9.43 -9.60
CA THR A 389 -8.60 -8.62 -9.20
C THR A 389 -9.06 -7.45 -8.32
N THR A 390 -10.13 -6.75 -8.69
CA THR A 390 -10.74 -5.70 -7.86
C THR A 390 -11.28 -6.25 -6.53
N GLY A 391 -12.00 -7.37 -6.56
CA GLY A 391 -12.52 -8.03 -5.36
C GLY A 391 -11.39 -8.49 -4.42
N THR A 392 -10.29 -8.98 -4.98
CA THR A 392 -9.06 -9.31 -4.23
C THR A 392 -8.42 -8.04 -3.68
N GLY A 393 -8.40 -6.94 -4.43
CA GLY A 393 -7.98 -5.63 -3.94
C GLY A 393 -8.78 -5.18 -2.71
N LEU A 394 -10.10 -5.38 -2.69
CA LEU A 394 -10.94 -5.10 -1.53
C LEU A 394 -10.59 -6.04 -0.35
N LEU A 395 -10.43 -7.34 -0.61
CA LEU A 395 -10.03 -8.31 0.42
C LEU A 395 -8.68 -7.93 1.04
N CYS A 396 -7.67 -7.64 0.22
CA CYS A 396 -6.36 -7.17 0.65
C CYS A 396 -6.47 -5.85 1.44
N GLY A 397 -7.27 -4.89 0.98
CA GLY A 397 -7.49 -3.61 1.66
C GLY A 397 -8.17 -3.76 3.02
N THR A 398 -9.17 -4.65 3.14
CA THR A 398 -9.81 -4.97 4.43
C THR A 398 -8.81 -5.63 5.39
N GLY A 399 -8.02 -6.60 4.90
CA GLY A 399 -6.96 -7.25 5.67
C GLY A 399 -5.92 -6.26 6.18
N LEU A 400 -5.38 -5.43 5.29
CA LEU A 400 -4.44 -4.35 5.62
C LEU A 400 -4.99 -3.50 6.76
N MET A 401 -6.22 -2.97 6.65
CA MET A 401 -6.78 -2.10 7.69
C MET A 401 -6.95 -2.79 9.04
N ILE A 402 -7.44 -4.03 9.05
CA ILE A 402 -7.60 -4.80 10.28
C ILE A 402 -6.24 -4.99 10.97
N PHE A 403 -5.22 -5.38 10.21
CA PHE A 403 -3.91 -5.70 10.76
C PHE A 403 -3.07 -4.47 11.11
N VAL A 404 -3.18 -3.35 10.39
CA VAL A 404 -2.59 -2.06 10.77
C VAL A 404 -3.11 -1.63 12.14
N LEU A 405 -4.45 -1.55 12.28
CA LEU A 405 -5.08 -1.10 13.52
C LEU A 405 -4.74 -2.03 14.68
N PHE A 406 -4.73 -3.33 14.42
CA PHE A 406 -4.39 -4.34 15.41
C PHE A 406 -2.91 -4.28 15.84
N GLY A 407 -1.99 -4.14 14.88
CA GLY A 407 -0.54 -4.03 15.12
C GLY A 407 -0.20 -2.79 15.95
N GLU A 408 -0.81 -1.64 15.64
CA GLU A 408 -0.64 -0.43 16.45
C GLU A 408 -1.20 -0.60 17.87
N GLY A 409 -2.42 -1.13 18.00
CA GLY A 409 -3.05 -1.37 19.30
C GLY A 409 -2.20 -2.30 20.19
N TYR A 410 -1.57 -3.31 19.57
CA TYR A 410 -0.61 -4.18 20.23
C TYR A 410 0.64 -3.42 20.71
N ILE A 411 1.25 -2.60 19.86
CA ILE A 411 2.45 -1.83 20.22
C ILE A 411 2.16 -0.88 21.39
N ILE A 412 0.98 -0.25 21.41
CA ILE A 412 0.55 0.64 22.49
C ILE A 412 0.42 -0.12 23.81
N GLU A 413 -0.25 -1.27 23.80
CA GLU A 413 -0.40 -2.08 25.02
C GLU A 413 0.96 -2.61 25.49
N TYR A 414 1.78 -3.11 24.56
CA TYR A 414 3.11 -3.66 24.85
C TYR A 414 4.01 -2.63 25.54
N LYS A 415 4.02 -1.38 25.05
CA LYS A 415 4.81 -0.29 25.63
C LYS A 415 4.29 0.21 26.99
N ARG A 416 3.07 -0.14 27.38
CA ARG A 416 2.46 0.28 28.66
C ARG A 416 3.02 -0.48 29.85
N HIS A 417 3.51 -1.69 29.63
CA HIS A 417 3.92 -2.60 30.69
C HIS A 417 5.43 -2.60 30.88
N ASN A 418 5.86 -2.59 32.14
CA ASN A 418 7.27 -2.79 32.49
C ASN A 418 7.63 -4.28 32.40
N LYS A 419 8.81 -4.58 31.88
CA LYS A 419 9.31 -5.98 31.74
C LYS A 419 9.38 -6.75 33.06
N LEU A 420 9.49 -6.05 34.19
CA LEU A 420 9.53 -6.64 35.53
C LEU A 420 8.16 -7.05 36.08
N LYS A 421 7.08 -6.46 35.57
CA LYS A 421 5.69 -6.76 35.99
C LYS A 421 4.88 -7.11 34.75
N TRP A 422 5.20 -8.28 34.19
CA TRP A 422 4.60 -8.71 32.93
C TRP A 422 3.12 -9.10 33.14
N PRO A 423 2.18 -8.54 32.37
CA PRO A 423 0.75 -8.70 32.63
C PRO A 423 0.24 -10.14 32.40
N THR A 424 1.01 -10.96 31.70
CA THR A 424 0.66 -12.34 31.39
C THR A 424 1.54 -13.36 32.10
N ASP A 425 2.31 -12.92 33.10
CA ASP A 425 3.11 -13.83 33.93
C ASP A 425 2.20 -14.79 34.70
N GLY A 426 2.55 -16.08 34.71
CA GLY A 426 1.73 -17.14 35.31
C GLY A 426 0.42 -17.48 34.58
N MET A 427 0.10 -16.84 33.44
CA MET A 427 -1.08 -17.19 32.64
C MET A 427 -0.82 -18.36 31.68
N ALA A 428 -1.83 -19.19 31.43
CA ALA A 428 -1.77 -20.19 30.37
C ALA A 428 -1.67 -19.51 28.98
N THR A 429 -0.98 -20.15 28.02
CA THR A 429 -0.66 -19.58 26.70
C THR A 429 -1.90 -19.06 25.95
N ARG A 430 -3.03 -19.78 26.02
CA ARG A 430 -4.28 -19.36 25.38
C ARG A 430 -4.88 -18.12 26.04
N THR A 431 -4.82 -18.04 27.37
CA THR A 431 -5.32 -16.88 28.14
C THR A 431 -4.44 -15.66 27.90
N ALA A 432 -3.12 -15.85 27.88
CA ALA A 432 -2.16 -14.80 27.54
C ALA A 432 -2.41 -14.27 26.12
N PHE A 433 -2.56 -15.16 25.14
CA PHE A 433 -2.88 -14.76 23.77
C PHE A 433 -4.18 -13.96 23.69
N ASN A 434 -5.27 -14.46 24.30
CA ASN A 434 -6.55 -13.77 24.32
C ASN A 434 -6.48 -12.39 25.01
N TYR A 435 -5.68 -12.26 26.08
CA TYR A 435 -5.43 -10.99 26.74
C TYR A 435 -4.84 -9.97 25.78
N TRP A 436 -3.75 -10.33 25.09
CA TRP A 436 -3.10 -9.45 24.13
C TRP A 436 -4.03 -9.12 22.97
N MET A 437 -4.74 -10.11 22.41
CA MET A 437 -5.70 -9.87 21.34
C MET A 437 -6.81 -8.89 21.73
N SER A 438 -7.40 -9.08 22.91
CA SER A 438 -8.49 -8.23 23.40
C SER A 438 -8.02 -6.80 23.68
N ARG A 439 -6.84 -6.63 24.29
CA ARG A 439 -6.28 -5.30 24.58
C ARG A 439 -5.84 -4.55 23.33
N SER A 440 -5.21 -5.24 22.39
CA SER A 440 -4.87 -4.67 21.08
C SER A 440 -6.12 -4.16 20.37
N PHE A 441 -7.20 -4.95 20.36
CA PHE A 441 -8.46 -4.54 19.75
C PHE A 441 -9.10 -3.32 20.43
N ALA A 442 -9.12 -3.28 21.77
CA ALA A 442 -9.65 -2.14 22.51
C ALA A 442 -8.87 -0.84 22.18
N ASN A 443 -7.54 -0.91 22.19
CA ASN A 443 -6.68 0.22 21.84
C ASN A 443 -6.83 0.63 20.37
N ALA A 444 -7.01 -0.34 19.47
CA ALA A 444 -7.26 -0.08 18.04
C ALA A 444 -8.55 0.73 17.82
N VAL A 445 -9.65 0.34 18.48
CA VAL A 445 -10.93 1.05 18.39
C VAL A 445 -10.83 2.47 18.94
N ASP A 446 -10.11 2.65 20.05
CA ASP A 446 -9.91 3.98 20.63
C ASP A 446 -9.04 4.88 19.73
N ASN A 447 -8.02 4.32 19.07
CA ASN A 447 -7.22 5.04 18.07
C ASN A 447 -8.08 5.52 16.90
N VAL A 448 -8.98 4.69 16.36
CA VAL A 448 -9.88 5.07 15.24
C VAL A 448 -10.73 6.27 15.61
N LYS A 449 -11.28 6.32 16.83
CA LYS A 449 -12.07 7.47 17.29
C LYS A 449 -11.24 8.76 17.31
N CYS A 450 -9.95 8.68 17.62
CA CYS A 450 -9.05 9.84 17.64
C CYS A 450 -8.67 10.36 16.25
N ILE A 451 -8.91 9.60 15.17
CA ILE A 451 -8.65 10.04 13.79
C ILE A 451 -9.66 11.09 13.35
N PHE A 452 -10.93 10.92 13.71
CA PHE A 452 -12.04 11.82 13.37
C PHE A 452 -12.05 13.04 14.29
N THR A 453 -11.07 13.93 14.12
CA THR A 453 -10.98 15.18 14.87
C THR A 453 -11.27 16.39 13.98
N SER A 454 -12.11 17.29 14.50
CA SER A 454 -12.38 18.58 13.87
C SER A 454 -11.29 19.62 14.17
N ASP A 455 -10.46 19.39 15.19
CA ASP A 455 -9.35 20.27 15.57
C ASP A 455 -8.13 19.44 16.00
N VAL A 456 -7.32 19.09 15.00
CA VAL A 456 -6.10 18.29 15.15
C VAL A 456 -5.17 18.92 16.19
N ARG A 457 -5.04 20.25 16.21
CA ARG A 457 -4.15 20.96 17.13
C ARG A 457 -4.62 20.78 18.57
N ARG A 458 -5.90 21.06 18.84
CA ARG A 458 -6.47 20.97 20.19
C ARG A 458 -6.44 19.55 20.73
N ASP A 459 -6.72 18.55 19.91
CA ASP A 459 -6.76 17.15 20.36
C ASP A 459 -5.37 16.57 20.62
N ILE A 460 -4.36 16.97 19.84
CA ILE A 460 -2.97 16.60 20.12
C ILE A 460 -2.55 17.15 21.49
N LEU A 461 -2.81 18.44 21.74
CA LEU A 461 -2.45 19.09 23.01
C LEU A 461 -3.20 18.49 24.23
N ARG A 462 -4.48 18.11 24.07
CA ARG A 462 -5.29 17.52 25.14
C ARG A 462 -4.92 16.09 25.50
N SER A 463 -4.46 15.29 24.53
CA SER A 463 -4.17 13.88 24.74
C SER A 463 -3.04 13.61 25.75
N VAL A 464 -2.16 14.59 25.98
CA VAL A 464 -1.05 14.49 26.95
C VAL A 464 -1.45 14.96 28.35
N GLN A 465 -2.33 15.96 28.48
CA GLN A 465 -2.89 16.34 29.80
C GLN A 465 -3.55 15.14 30.51
N LYS A 466 -4.06 14.16 29.77
CA LYS A 466 -4.61 12.91 30.32
C LYS A 466 -3.54 11.91 30.77
N LYS A 467 -2.31 11.99 30.24
CA LYS A 467 -1.18 11.12 30.59
C LYS A 467 -0.33 11.67 31.74
N GLU A 468 -0.35 12.97 32.00
CA GLU A 468 0.33 13.57 33.17
C GLU A 468 -0.49 13.44 34.47
N VAL A 469 -1.75 13.02 34.37
CA VAL A 469 -2.69 12.86 35.51
C VAL A 469 -2.87 11.39 35.92
N ILE A 470 -2.24 10.45 35.20
CA ILE A 470 -2.17 9.01 35.52
C ILE A 470 -0.71 8.67 35.81
#